data_AF-W1VAC0-F1
#
_entry.id   AF-W1VAC0-F1
#
_cell.length_a   1.000
_cell.length_b   1.000
_cell.length_c   1.000
_cell.angle_alpha   90.00
_cell.angle_beta   90.00
_cell.angle_gamma   90.00
#
_symmetry.space_group_name_H-M   'P 1'
#
loop_
_entity.id
_entity.type
_entity.pdbx_description
1 polymer ?
#
loop_
_entity_poly.entity_id
_entity_poly.type
_entity_poly.pdbx_seq_one_letter_code
_entity_poly.pdbx_strand_id
1 'polypeptide(L)'
;AFDPVKYKQSQNVTSYIDDLIVKWKIQWANRHKMAEDERVGAGDVWSNHYNVYYDETGVQEERLEKVRMYKDKVGWHSVLSRGQYGPYGPQSVYAMFIPWQADEGTRQDAIAEAKRAKAEGGASRYVVVDPLG
;
A
#
# COMPACT_ATOMS: atom_id res chain seq x y z
N ALA A 1 39.68 -6.91 -21.85
CA ALA A 1 39.34 -8.28 -21.42
C ALA A 1 38.97 -8.25 -19.95
N PHE A 2 37.98 -9.04 -19.51
CA PHE A 2 37.64 -9.21 -18.10
C PHE A 2 38.83 -9.85 -17.38
N ASP A 3 39.32 -9.24 -16.29
CA ASP A 3 40.48 -9.70 -15.52
C ASP A 3 40.01 -10.39 -14.23
N PRO A 4 39.93 -11.73 -14.20
CA PRO A 4 39.37 -12.48 -13.07
C PRO A 4 40.20 -12.40 -11.79
N VAL A 5 41.45 -11.90 -11.84
CA VAL A 5 42.31 -11.73 -10.66
C VAL A 5 42.05 -10.38 -9.99
N LYS A 6 41.82 -9.33 -10.79
CA LYS A 6 41.54 -7.97 -10.31
C LYS A 6 40.13 -7.83 -9.71
N TYR A 7 39.18 -8.65 -10.15
CA TYR A 7 37.80 -8.67 -9.65
C TYR A 7 37.52 -9.80 -8.64
N LYS A 8 38.57 -10.45 -8.10
CA LYS A 8 38.41 -11.53 -7.13
C LYS A 8 37.97 -10.95 -5.79
N GLN A 9 36.67 -11.05 -5.52
CA GLN A 9 36.06 -10.58 -4.28
C GLN A 9 36.73 -11.27 -3.09
N SER A 10 37.18 -10.48 -2.12
CA SER A 10 37.86 -11.04 -0.96
C SER A 10 36.91 -11.93 -0.16
N GLN A 11 37.47 -12.95 0.48
CA GLN A 11 36.68 -13.92 1.23
C GLN A 11 35.88 -13.25 2.36
N ASN A 12 36.43 -12.21 2.99
CA ASN A 12 35.74 -11.39 3.99
C ASN A 12 34.52 -10.66 3.43
N VAL A 13 34.59 -10.13 2.20
CA VAL A 13 33.44 -9.47 1.56
C VAL A 13 32.38 -10.51 1.20
N THR A 14 32.78 -11.71 0.80
CA THR A 14 31.86 -12.81 0.50
C THR A 14 31.10 -13.24 1.76
N SER A 15 31.81 -13.47 2.88
CA SER A 15 31.17 -13.80 4.16
C SER A 15 30.25 -12.70 4.68
N TYR A 16 30.62 -11.43 4.48
CA TYR A 16 29.75 -10.30 4.85
C TYR A 16 28.44 -10.27 4.03
N ILE A 17 28.51 -10.57 2.73
CA ILE A 17 27.32 -10.67 1.87
C ILE A 17 26.44 -11.84 2.30
N ASP A 18 27.03 -12.99 2.62
CA ASP A 18 26.28 -14.15 3.11
C ASP A 18 25.53 -13.84 4.42
N ASP A 19 26.19 -13.15 5.36
CA ASP A 19 25.57 -12.70 6.61
C ASP A 19 24.40 -11.74 6.36
N LEU A 20 24.54 -10.82 5.39
CA LEU A 20 23.45 -9.94 4.98
C LEU A 20 22.30 -10.76 4.41
N ILE A 21 22.55 -11.68 3.47
CA ILE A 21 21.52 -12.52 2.86
C ILE A 21 20.75 -13.31 3.93
N VAL A 22 21.43 -13.89 4.91
CA VAL A 22 20.79 -14.62 6.02
C VAL A 22 19.88 -13.70 6.84
N LYS A 23 20.35 -12.49 7.18
CA LYS A 23 19.53 -11.51 7.91
C LYS A 23 18.29 -11.09 7.11
N TRP A 24 18.45 -10.81 5.82
CA TRP A 24 17.34 -10.44 4.94
C TRP A 24 16.31 -11.56 4.79
N LYS A 25 16.75 -12.82 4.66
CA LYS A 25 15.83 -13.99 4.62
C LYS A 25 14.96 -14.08 5.87
N ILE A 26 15.54 -13.90 7.05
CA ILE A 26 14.80 -13.91 8.32
C ILE A 26 13.82 -12.73 8.37
N GLN A 27 14.25 -11.53 8.01
CA GLN A 27 13.39 -10.35 8.01
C GLN A 27 12.21 -10.50 7.04
N TRP A 28 12.42 -11.04 5.84
CA TRP A 28 11.35 -11.27 4.87
C TRP A 28 10.38 -12.36 5.33
N ALA A 29 10.88 -13.46 5.89
CA ALA A 29 10.01 -14.50 6.46
C ALA A 29 9.15 -13.94 7.60
N ASN A 30 9.73 -13.13 8.49
CA ASN A 30 8.99 -12.47 9.57
C ASN A 30 7.96 -11.48 9.04
N ARG A 31 8.28 -10.69 8.00
CA ARG A 31 7.32 -9.79 7.35
C ARG A 31 6.17 -10.55 6.70
N HIS A 32 6.43 -11.68 6.04
CA HIS A 32 5.38 -12.52 5.47
C HIS A 32 4.48 -13.12 6.54
N LYS A 33 5.06 -13.63 7.63
CA LYS A 33 4.29 -14.14 8.76
C LYS A 33 3.45 -13.06 9.42
N MET A 34 4.00 -11.86 9.63
CA MET A 34 3.25 -10.72 10.15
C MET A 34 2.11 -10.30 9.23
N ALA A 35 2.34 -10.27 7.91
CA ALA A 35 1.29 -9.97 6.93
C ALA A 35 0.21 -11.06 6.90
N GLU A 36 0.57 -12.32 7.11
CA GLU A 36 -0.37 -13.44 7.22
C GLU A 36 -1.18 -13.36 8.52
N ASP A 37 -0.54 -13.11 9.66
CA ASP A 37 -1.17 -12.94 10.97
C ASP A 37 -2.11 -11.72 10.99
N GLU A 38 -1.70 -10.62 10.35
CA GLU A 38 -2.51 -9.40 10.18
C GLU A 38 -3.71 -9.67 9.26
N ARG A 39 -3.53 -10.49 8.22
CA ARG A 39 -4.61 -10.93 7.32
C ARG A 39 -5.59 -11.89 8.00
N VAL A 40 -5.15 -12.70 8.96
CA VAL A 40 -6.03 -13.54 9.79
C VAL A 40 -6.87 -12.69 10.74
N GLY A 41 -6.35 -11.55 11.21
CA GLY A 41 -7.08 -10.63 12.10
C GLY A 41 -7.99 -9.61 11.39
N ALA A 42 -7.72 -9.25 10.14
CA ALA A 42 -8.34 -8.12 9.44
C ALA A 42 -9.75 -8.39 8.84
N GLY A 43 -10.25 -9.63 8.89
CA GLY A 43 -11.51 -9.99 8.25
C GLY A 43 -11.48 -9.75 6.74
N ASP A 44 -12.62 -9.40 6.16
CA ASP A 44 -12.72 -9.21 4.70
C ASP A 44 -12.15 -7.89 4.18
N VAL A 45 -11.88 -6.90 5.05
CA VAL A 45 -11.35 -5.59 4.66
C VAL A 45 -10.21 -5.23 5.60
N TRP A 46 -9.00 -5.24 5.05
CA TRP A 46 -7.85 -4.65 5.74
C TRP A 46 -7.93 -3.13 5.62
N SER A 47 -7.57 -2.42 6.70
CA SER A 47 -7.47 -0.97 6.67
C SER A 47 -6.26 -0.48 7.45
N ASN A 48 -5.69 0.62 6.98
CA ASN A 48 -4.54 1.25 7.61
C ASN A 48 -4.77 2.74 7.69
N HIS A 49 -4.55 3.31 8.88
CA HIS A 49 -4.66 4.73 9.12
C HIS A 49 -3.27 5.29 9.41
N TYR A 50 -2.83 6.19 8.56
CA TYR A 50 -1.55 6.89 8.64
C TYR A 50 -1.80 8.38 8.85
N ASN A 51 -1.09 8.99 9.78
CA ASN A 51 -1.14 10.43 10.04
C ASN A 51 0.28 10.93 10.26
N VAL A 52 0.68 11.97 9.54
CA VAL A 52 1.97 12.63 9.70
C VAL A 52 1.79 14.14 9.76
N TYR A 53 2.59 14.75 10.63
CA TYR A 53 2.70 16.19 10.78
C TYR A 53 4.15 16.60 10.51
N TYR A 54 4.34 17.55 9.60
CA TYR A 54 5.63 18.13 9.27
C TYR A 54 5.76 19.45 10.03
N ASP A 55 6.59 19.48 11.07
CA ASP A 55 6.80 20.64 11.92
C ASP A 55 7.44 21.82 11.19
N GLU A 56 8.32 21.55 10.22
CA GLU A 56 8.97 22.57 9.40
C GLU A 56 8.00 23.36 8.51
N THR A 57 6.95 22.70 8.01
CA THR A 57 6.00 23.31 7.07
C THR A 57 4.61 23.54 7.67
N GLY A 58 4.36 23.02 8.88
CA GLY A 58 3.05 23.03 9.53
C GLY A 58 1.99 22.15 8.84
N VAL A 59 2.39 21.33 7.87
CA VAL A 59 1.49 20.50 7.06
C VAL A 59 1.11 19.23 7.83
N GLN A 60 -0.19 18.90 7.81
CA GLN A 60 -0.68 17.63 8.33
C GLN A 60 -1.27 16.79 7.19
N GLU A 61 -0.86 15.54 7.10
CA GLU A 61 -1.35 14.56 6.14
C GLU A 61 -2.00 13.37 6.86
N GLU A 62 -3.25 13.10 6.55
CA GLU A 62 -4.01 11.93 7.00
C GLU A 62 -4.30 11.04 5.79
N ARG A 63 -4.05 9.73 5.91
CA ARG A 63 -4.35 8.75 4.89
C ARG A 63 -5.02 7.53 5.50
N LEU A 64 -6.21 7.21 5.02
CA LEU A 64 -6.91 5.96 5.32
C LEU A 64 -6.92 5.08 4.08
N GLU A 65 -6.22 3.95 4.15
CA GLU A 65 -6.22 2.92 3.12
C GLU A 65 -7.18 1.79 3.52
N LYS A 66 -7.88 1.24 2.53
CA LYS A 66 -8.71 0.04 2.69
C LYS A 66 -8.49 -0.90 1.53
N VAL A 67 -8.27 -2.17 1.81
CA VAL A 67 -8.11 -3.23 0.81
C VAL A 67 -9.15 -4.32 1.10
N ARG A 68 -10.03 -4.57 0.15
CA ARG A 68 -10.92 -5.73 0.21
C ARG A 68 -10.13 -6.99 -0.08
N MET A 69 -10.21 -7.94 0.84
CA MET A 69 -9.59 -9.25 0.72
C MET A 69 -10.69 -10.29 0.44
N TYR A 70 -10.55 -11.05 -0.64
CA TYR A 70 -11.35 -12.25 -0.85
C TYR A 70 -10.48 -13.49 -0.69
N LYS A 71 -11.12 -14.64 -0.44
CA LYS A 71 -10.41 -15.91 -0.25
C LYS A 71 -9.83 -16.46 -1.55
N ASP A 72 -10.54 -16.26 -2.66
CA ASP A 72 -10.37 -16.97 -3.93
C ASP A 72 -10.22 -16.04 -5.14
N LYS A 73 -10.29 -14.71 -4.94
CA LYS A 73 -10.20 -13.72 -6.02
C LYS A 73 -9.51 -12.43 -5.60
N VAL A 74 -9.19 -11.59 -6.60
CA VAL A 74 -8.60 -10.27 -6.36
C VAL A 74 -9.66 -9.31 -5.81
N GLY A 75 -9.25 -8.44 -4.88
CA GLY A 75 -10.10 -7.39 -4.33
C GLY A 75 -9.65 -5.98 -4.69
N TRP A 76 -10.45 -5.00 -4.32
CA TRP A 76 -10.23 -3.60 -4.63
C TRP A 76 -9.40 -2.90 -3.54
N HIS A 77 -8.80 -1.76 -3.90
CA HIS A 77 -8.01 -0.92 -2.98
C HIS A 77 -8.48 0.52 -3.06
N SER A 78 -8.83 1.10 -1.91
CA SER A 78 -9.18 2.52 -1.80
C SER A 78 -8.23 3.28 -0.90
N VAL A 79 -7.97 4.54 -1.25
CA VAL A 79 -7.17 5.48 -0.48
C VAL A 79 -7.96 6.77 -0.30
N LEU A 80 -8.20 7.16 0.95
CA LEU A 80 -8.68 8.48 1.33
C LEU A 80 -7.50 9.28 1.89
N SER A 81 -7.06 10.31 1.18
CA SER A 81 -5.96 11.18 1.59
C SER A 81 -6.48 12.57 1.87
N ARG A 82 -6.02 13.19 2.97
CA ARG A 82 -6.32 14.57 3.36
C ARG A 82 -5.03 15.28 3.73
N GLY A 83 -4.79 16.43 3.12
CA GLY A 83 -3.75 17.37 3.50
C GLY A 83 -4.38 18.63 4.08
N GLN A 84 -3.86 19.09 5.21
CA GLN A 84 -4.22 20.34 5.86
C GLN A 84 -3.00 21.25 5.97
N TYR A 85 -3.25 22.56 6.01
CA TYR A 85 -2.25 23.61 6.29
C TYR A 85 -1.10 23.78 5.28
N GLY A 86 -1.23 23.22 4.07
CA GLY A 86 -0.30 23.49 2.96
C GLY A 86 -0.58 24.80 2.20
N PRO A 87 0.36 25.26 1.36
CA PRO A 87 0.24 26.51 0.58
C PRO A 87 -0.93 26.53 -0.40
N TYR A 88 -1.51 25.36 -0.69
CA TYR A 88 -2.66 25.18 -1.59
C TYR A 88 -3.99 24.98 -0.85
N GLY A 89 -4.03 25.27 0.45
CA GLY A 89 -5.19 25.06 1.31
C GLY A 89 -5.50 23.58 1.55
N PRO A 90 -6.64 23.28 2.22
CA PRO A 90 -7.08 21.92 2.46
C PRO A 90 -7.30 21.16 1.14
N GLN A 91 -6.63 20.02 0.99
CA GLN A 91 -6.79 19.13 -0.17
C GLN A 91 -7.24 17.77 0.33
N SER A 92 -8.22 17.16 -0.34
CA SER A 92 -8.65 15.81 0.02
C SER A 92 -9.15 15.03 -1.18
N VAL A 93 -8.67 13.80 -1.31
CA VAL A 93 -8.98 12.92 -2.44
C VAL A 93 -9.31 11.54 -1.94
N TYR A 94 -10.37 10.97 -2.51
CA TYR A 94 -10.69 9.57 -2.44
C TYR A 94 -10.36 8.94 -3.79
N ALA A 95 -9.56 7.89 -3.79
CA ALA A 95 -9.22 7.11 -4.98
C ALA A 95 -9.60 5.65 -4.74
N MET A 96 -10.34 5.06 -5.66
CA MET A 96 -10.64 3.62 -5.72
C MET A 96 -9.92 3.01 -6.92
N PHE A 97 -9.20 1.92 -6.67
CA PHE A 97 -8.51 1.14 -7.69
C PHE A 97 -9.14 -0.25 -7.78
N ILE A 98 -9.60 -0.59 -8.98
CA ILE A 98 -10.14 -1.90 -9.33
C ILE A 98 -9.10 -2.62 -10.21
N PRO A 99 -8.54 -3.76 -9.77
CA PRO A 99 -7.61 -4.53 -10.59
C PRO A 99 -8.25 -4.98 -11.90
N TRP A 100 -7.47 -5.08 -12.98
CA TRP A 100 -7.98 -5.54 -14.27
C TRP A 100 -8.46 -7.01 -14.24
N GLN A 101 -7.94 -7.83 -13.32
CA GLN A 101 -8.39 -9.21 -13.10
C GLN A 101 -9.67 -9.31 -12.25
N ALA A 102 -10.23 -8.19 -11.79
CA ALA A 102 -11.42 -8.20 -10.96
C ALA A 102 -12.64 -8.72 -11.73
N ASP A 103 -13.34 -9.69 -11.13
CA ASP A 103 -14.63 -10.15 -11.62
C ASP A 103 -15.71 -9.07 -11.43
N GLU A 104 -16.88 -9.31 -12.03
CA GLU A 104 -18.02 -8.38 -11.95
C GLU A 104 -18.48 -8.14 -10.52
N GLY A 105 -18.42 -9.17 -9.66
CA GLY A 105 -18.79 -9.02 -8.25
C GLY A 105 -17.84 -8.07 -7.49
N THR A 106 -16.54 -8.18 -7.71
CA THR A 106 -15.53 -7.30 -7.11
C THR A 106 -15.67 -5.87 -7.64
N ARG A 107 -15.99 -5.70 -8.92
CA ARG A 107 -16.27 -4.38 -9.52
C ARG A 107 -17.48 -3.71 -8.87
N GLN A 108 -18.58 -4.44 -8.75
CA GLN A 108 -19.81 -3.92 -8.13
C GLN A 108 -19.59 -3.57 -6.66
N ASP A 109 -18.86 -4.40 -5.92
CA ASP A 109 -18.48 -4.13 -4.54
C ASP A 109 -17.63 -2.85 -4.41
N ALA A 110 -16.63 -2.69 -5.29
CA ALA A 110 -15.81 -1.48 -5.34
C ALA A 110 -16.62 -0.21 -5.66
N ILE A 111 -17.56 -0.29 -6.60
CA ILE A 111 -18.46 0.81 -6.95
C ILE A 111 -19.39 1.14 -5.78
N ALA A 112 -19.89 0.12 -5.07
CA ALA A 112 -20.72 0.30 -3.88
C ALA A 112 -19.94 1.00 -2.75
N GLU A 113 -18.71 0.56 -2.47
CA GLU A 113 -17.82 1.21 -1.52
C GLU A 113 -17.54 2.67 -1.91
N ALA A 114 -17.21 2.93 -3.18
CA ALA A 114 -16.92 4.29 -3.65
C ALA A 114 -18.15 5.21 -3.53
N LYS A 115 -19.35 4.70 -3.83
CA LYS A 115 -20.61 5.42 -3.61
C LYS A 115 -20.86 5.70 -2.13
N ARG A 116 -20.59 4.71 -1.26
CA ARG A 116 -20.70 4.87 0.20
C ARG A 116 -19.75 5.96 0.70
N ALA A 117 -18.48 5.90 0.31
CA ALA A 117 -17.48 6.90 0.66
C ALA A 117 -17.87 8.31 0.16
N LYS A 118 -18.43 8.42 -1.04
CA LYS A 118 -18.93 9.69 -1.58
C LYS A 118 -20.12 10.24 -0.78
N ALA A 119 -21.01 9.37 -0.29
CA ALA A 119 -22.14 9.76 0.53
C ALA A 119 -21.71 10.17 1.95
N GLU A 120 -20.75 9.47 2.55
CA GLU A 120 -20.13 9.82 3.84
C GLU A 120 -19.35 11.13 3.77
N GLY A 121 -18.80 11.46 2.60
CA GLY A 121 -18.02 12.66 2.38
C GLY A 121 -16.57 12.54 2.84
N GLY A 122 -15.93 13.67 3.10
CA GLY A 122 -14.56 13.70 3.62
C GLY A 122 -13.44 13.77 2.57
N ALA A 123 -13.78 13.76 1.28
CA ALA A 123 -12.91 14.18 0.19
C ALA A 123 -13.56 15.27 -0.69
N SER A 124 -12.75 16.15 -1.26
CA SER A 124 -13.21 17.14 -2.26
C SER A 124 -13.26 16.54 -3.67
N ARG A 125 -12.53 15.44 -3.91
CA ARG A 125 -12.52 14.70 -5.18
C ARG A 125 -12.67 13.21 -4.94
N TYR A 126 -13.42 12.55 -5.82
CA TYR A 126 -13.62 11.10 -5.83
C TYR A 126 -13.26 10.57 -7.20
N VAL A 127 -12.34 9.62 -7.24
CA VAL A 127 -11.86 8.99 -8.48
C VAL A 127 -12.03 7.49 -8.34
N VAL A 128 -12.62 6.87 -9.35
CA VAL A 128 -12.67 5.41 -9.49
C VAL A 128 -11.91 5.06 -10.75
N VAL A 129 -10.91 4.19 -10.62
CA VAL A 129 -10.11 3.70 -11.73
C VAL A 129 -10.51 2.25 -11.96
N ASP A 130 -11.29 2.03 -13.01
CA ASP A 130 -11.60 0.72 -13.56
C ASP A 130 -10.98 0.62 -14.95
N PRO A 131 -9.98 -0.25 -15.16
CA PRO A 131 -9.32 -0.38 -16.46
C PRO A 131 -10.19 -1.04 -17.54
N LEU A 132 -11.35 -1.64 -17.21
CA LEU A 132 -12.24 -2.26 -18.19
C LEU A 132 -13.66 -1.64 -18.21
N GLY A 133 -13.95 -0.57 -17.46
CA GLY A 133 -15.29 0.06 -17.40
C GLY A 133 -15.40 1.39 -16.69
#